data_AF-A0A1H5U2P9-F1
#
_entry.id   AF-A0A1H5U2P9-F1
#
_cell.length_a   1.000
_cell.length_b   1.000
_cell.length_c   1.000
_cell.angle_alpha   90.00
_cell.angle_beta   90.00
_cell.angle_gamma   90.00
#
_symmetry.space_group_name_H-M   'P 1'
#
loop_
_entity.id
_entity.type
_entity.pdbx_description
1 polymer ?
#
loop_
_entity_poly.entity_id
_entity_poly.type
_entity_poly.pdbx_seq_one_letter_code
_entity_poly.pdbx_strand_id
1 'polypeptide(L)'
;MIAAERFERAAVLGVAVAEETRRLLRLHLGAGEEEGDGTVLVDVPYPDAAVVTALLDVAAECFGERGDSVEETRQAALETLLQLAAFDEESQLNR
;
A
#
# COMPACT_ATOMS: atom_id res chain seq x y z
N MET A 1 28.12 -7.51 7.26
CA MET A 1 27.18 -8.56 6.83
C MET A 1 25.78 -8.42 7.43
N ILE A 2 25.64 -8.05 8.71
CA ILE A 2 24.34 -7.98 9.43
C ILE A 2 23.34 -6.94 8.86
N ALA A 3 23.83 -5.82 8.30
CA ALA A 3 22.94 -4.77 7.78
C ALA A 3 22.21 -5.18 6.49
N ALA A 4 22.91 -5.81 5.55
CA ALA A 4 22.34 -6.21 4.25
C ALA A 4 21.21 -7.24 4.42
N GLU A 5 21.44 -8.28 5.22
CA GLU A 5 20.44 -9.31 5.53
C GLU A 5 19.20 -8.74 6.25
N ARG A 6 19.40 -7.72 7.10
CA ARG A 6 18.29 -7.01 7.76
C ARG A 6 17.45 -6.21 6.77
N PHE A 7 18.09 -5.50 5.85
CA PHE A 7 17.38 -4.74 4.82
C PHE A 7 16.66 -5.65 3.84
N GLU A 8 17.25 -6.79 3.49
CA GLU A 8 16.61 -7.80 2.64
C GLU A 8 15.34 -8.36 3.30
N ARG A 9 15.40 -8.75 4.58
CA ARG A 9 14.21 -9.20 5.32
C ARG A 9 13.15 -8.11 5.44
N ALA A 10 13.55 -6.86 5.68
CA ALA A 10 12.63 -5.73 5.75
C ALA A 10 11.93 -5.49 4.40
N ALA A 11 12.66 -5.60 3.28
CA ALA A 11 12.10 -5.48 1.94
C ALA A 11 11.08 -6.59 1.66
N VAL A 12 11.41 -7.85 1.97
CA VAL A 12 10.48 -8.98 1.80
C VAL A 12 9.21 -8.79 2.63
N LEU A 13 9.34 -8.35 3.89
CA LEU A 13 8.18 -8.05 4.73
C LEU A 13 7.35 -6.88 4.18
N GLY A 14 8.01 -5.85 3.64
CA GLY A 14 7.34 -4.73 2.98
C GLY A 14 6.50 -5.17 1.78
N VAL A 15 7.03 -6.06 0.94
CA VAL A 15 6.29 -6.64 -0.20
C VAL A 15 5.10 -7.47 0.28
N ALA A 16 5.27 -8.29 1.33
CA ALA A 16 4.18 -9.09 1.88
C ALA A 16 3.03 -8.21 2.42
N VAL A 17 3.35 -7.11 3.10
CA VAL A 17 2.37 -6.13 3.60
C VAL A 17 1.68 -5.42 2.44
N ALA A 18 2.43 -5.02 1.41
CA ALA A 18 1.89 -4.40 0.20
C ALA A 18 0.87 -5.33 -0.50
N GLU A 19 1.21 -6.60 -0.69
CA GLU A 19 0.31 -7.59 -1.30
C GLU A 19 -0.97 -7.81 -0.48
N GLU A 20 -0.87 -7.95 0.84
CA GLU A 20 -2.06 -8.13 1.68
C GLU A 20 -2.93 -6.86 1.71
N THR A 21 -2.32 -5.67 1.69
CA THR A 21 -3.06 -4.40 1.57
C THR A 21 -3.83 -4.35 0.26
N ARG A 22 -3.18 -4.70 -0.87
CA ARG A 22 -3.83 -4.79 -2.18
C ARG A 22 -4.97 -5.81 -2.19
N ARG A 23 -4.76 -6.97 -1.56
CA ARG A 23 -5.78 -8.01 -1.43
C ARG A 23 -6.99 -7.53 -0.64
N LEU A 24 -6.77 -6.86 0.49
CA LEU A 24 -7.83 -6.31 1.33
C LEU A 24 -8.63 -5.25 0.56
N LEU A 25 -7.97 -4.32 -0.13
CA LEU A 25 -8.66 -3.30 -0.94
C LEU A 25 -9.48 -3.93 -2.07
N ARG A 26 -8.96 -4.98 -2.73
CA ARG A 26 -9.70 -5.73 -3.75
C ARG A 26 -10.95 -6.44 -3.22
N LEU A 27 -10.99 -6.82 -1.94
CA LEU A 27 -12.19 -7.43 -1.35
C LEU A 27 -13.34 -6.43 -1.26
N HIS A 28 -13.02 -5.15 -1.15
CA HIS A 28 -13.99 -4.06 -1.02
C HIS A 28 -14.23 -3.30 -2.32
N LEU A 29 -13.51 -3.64 -3.40
CA LEU A 29 -13.69 -3.02 -4.71
C LEU A 29 -15.04 -3.44 -5.32
N GLY A 30 -15.99 -2.53 -5.37
CA GLY A 30 -17.31 -2.71 -5.95
C GLY A 30 -17.35 -2.50 -7.47
N ALA A 31 -18.34 -3.10 -8.13
CA ALA A 31 -18.58 -2.87 -9.57
C ALA A 31 -19.20 -1.48 -9.79
N GLY A 32 -18.39 -0.47 -10.09
CA GLY A 32 -18.85 0.87 -10.51
C GLY A 32 -18.16 2.06 -9.84
N GLU A 33 -16.98 1.86 -9.24
CA GLU A 33 -16.31 2.84 -8.37
C GLU A 33 -15.31 3.76 -9.10
N GLU A 34 -15.35 3.85 -10.43
CA GLU A 34 -14.56 4.85 -11.16
C GLU A 34 -15.30 6.19 -11.21
N GLU A 35 -14.71 7.20 -10.57
CA GLU A 35 -15.10 8.59 -10.76
C GLU A 35 -14.72 9.06 -12.18
N GLY A 36 -15.37 10.12 -12.65
CA GLY A 36 -15.20 10.63 -14.01
C GLY A 36 -13.80 11.16 -14.35
N ASP A 37 -12.88 11.20 -13.39
CA ASP A 37 -11.48 11.59 -13.53
C ASP A 37 -10.50 10.40 -13.53
N GLY A 38 -11.00 9.17 -13.44
CA GLY A 38 -10.18 7.95 -13.35
C GLY A 38 -9.73 7.58 -11.93
N THR A 39 -10.19 8.31 -10.91
CA THR A 39 -10.03 7.92 -9.50
C THR A 39 -10.97 6.77 -9.17
N VAL A 40 -10.47 5.77 -8.46
CA VAL A 40 -11.29 4.68 -7.94
C VAL A 40 -11.56 4.93 -6.46
N LEU A 41 -12.83 5.07 -6.09
CA LEU A 41 -13.22 5.25 -4.70
C LEU A 41 -13.58 3.91 -4.05
N VAL A 42 -12.73 3.44 -3.14
CA VAL A 42 -12.94 2.17 -2.42
C VAL A 42 -13.48 2.47 -1.03
N ASP A 43 -14.72 2.07 -0.75
CA ASP A 43 -15.29 2.15 0.59
C ASP A 43 -14.88 0.92 1.41
N VAL A 44 -14.08 1.14 2.46
CA VAL A 44 -13.60 0.06 3.33
C VAL A 44 -14.34 0.11 4.66
N PRO A 45 -15.17 -0.88 5.01
CA PRO A 45 -15.88 -0.89 6.28
C PRO A 45 -14.97 -1.23 7.47
N TYR A 46 -15.41 -0.86 8.68
CA TYR A 46 -14.79 -1.36 9.93
C TYR A 46 -14.96 -2.89 10.02
N PRO A 47 -13.92 -3.65 10.45
CA PRO A 47 -12.66 -3.19 11.07
C PRO A 47 -11.53 -2.90 10.09
N ASP A 48 -11.66 -3.27 8.82
CA ASP A 48 -10.59 -3.25 7.84
C ASP A 48 -10.05 -1.84 7.59
N ALA A 49 -10.92 -0.83 7.57
CA ALA A 49 -10.50 0.57 7.46
C ALA A 49 -9.54 1.00 8.55
N ALA A 50 -9.76 0.55 9.80
CA ALA A 50 -8.87 0.92 10.91
C ALA A 50 -7.47 0.34 10.71
N VAL A 51 -7.36 -0.86 10.15
CA VAL A 51 -6.09 -1.51 9.84
C VAL A 51 -5.38 -0.78 8.71
N VAL A 52 -6.09 -0.47 7.62
CA VAL A 52 -5.53 0.25 6.47
C VAL A 52 -5.06 1.64 6.87
N THR A 53 -5.87 2.41 7.60
CA THR A 53 -5.49 3.75 8.06
C THR A 53 -4.25 3.71 8.94
N ALA A 54 -4.20 2.80 9.93
CA ALA A 54 -3.04 2.68 10.81
C ALA A 54 -1.76 2.31 10.04
N LEU A 55 -1.86 1.45 9.03
CA LEU A 55 -0.73 1.11 8.18
C LEU A 55 -0.24 2.32 7.38
N LEU A 56 -1.16 3.06 6.75
CA LEU A 56 -0.83 4.24 5.94
C LEU A 56 -0.24 5.36 6.79
N ASP A 57 -0.70 5.54 8.03
CA ASP A 57 -0.12 6.50 8.97
C ASP A 57 1.34 6.18 9.28
N VAL A 58 1.64 4.92 9.63
CA VAL A 58 3.01 4.50 9.90
C VAL A 58 3.89 4.60 8.64
N ALA A 59 3.35 4.22 7.48
CA ALA A 59 4.07 4.33 6.21
C ALA A 59 4.37 5.79 5.84
N ALA A 60 3.41 6.69 6.04
CA ALA A 60 3.58 8.14 5.85
C ALA A 60 4.70 8.70 6.72
N GLU A 61 4.74 8.34 8.01
CA GLU A 61 5.84 8.72 8.91
C GLU A 61 7.19 8.19 8.42
N CYS A 62 7.23 6.97 7.86
CA CYS A 62 8.47 6.37 7.36
C CYS A 62 8.98 7.00 6.06
N PHE A 63 8.07 7.37 5.14
CA PHE A 63 8.43 7.97 3.85
C PHE A 63 8.69 9.48 3.93
N GLY A 64 8.28 10.11 5.04
CA GLY A 64 8.29 11.56 5.25
C GLY A 64 7.05 12.22 4.64
N GLU A 65 6.71 13.41 5.13
CA GLU A 65 5.56 14.21 4.66
C GLU A 65 5.69 14.45 3.14
N ARG A 66 4.70 13.99 2.38
CA ARG A 66 4.59 14.12 0.92
C ARG A 66 3.18 14.59 0.59
N GLY A 67 2.97 15.91 0.63
CA GLY A 67 1.68 16.53 0.38
C GLY A 67 1.45 17.72 1.33
N ASP A 68 0.38 18.47 1.06
CA ASP A 68 -0.06 19.59 1.88
C ASP A 68 -1.06 19.14 2.97
N SER A 69 -1.47 17.87 2.96
CA SER A 69 -2.37 17.27 3.96
C SER A 69 -2.02 15.83 4.36
N VAL A 70 -2.63 15.38 5.46
CA VAL A 70 -2.50 14.00 5.98
C VAL A 70 -3.03 12.99 4.97
N GLU A 71 -4.19 13.26 4.37
CA GLU A 71 -4.82 12.42 3.35
C GLU A 71 -3.95 12.29 2.09
N GLU A 72 -3.34 13.38 1.62
CA GLU A 72 -2.40 13.31 0.49
C GLU A 72 -1.16 12.46 0.81
N THR A 73 -0.64 12.57 2.04
CA THR A 73 0.51 11.76 2.46
C THR A 73 0.13 10.28 2.57
N ARG A 74 -1.06 9.97 3.09
CA ARG A 74 -1.60 8.60 3.12
C ARG A 74 -1.79 8.04 1.70
N GLN A 75 -2.28 8.87 0.77
CA GLN A 75 -2.45 8.47 -0.62
C GLN A 75 -1.11 8.16 -1.29
N ALA A 76 -0.08 8.99 -1.07
CA ALA A 76 1.27 8.74 -1.57
C ALA A 76 1.89 7.46 -0.97
N ALA A 77 1.64 7.18 0.31
CA ALA A 77 2.05 5.94 0.97
C ALA A 77 1.32 4.72 0.36
N LEU A 78 0.02 4.83 0.11
CA LEU A 78 -0.77 3.79 -0.54
C LEU A 78 -0.28 3.51 -1.95
N GLU A 79 -0.01 4.55 -2.75
CA GLU A 79 0.54 4.40 -4.10
C GLU A 79 1.85 3.61 -4.07
N THR A 80 2.75 3.94 -3.14
CA THR A 80 4.02 3.23 -2.97
C THR A 80 3.82 1.76 -2.61
N LEU A 81 2.87 1.45 -1.71
CA LEU A 81 2.51 0.07 -1.37
C LEU A 81 1.95 -0.68 -2.59
N LEU A 82 1.06 -0.08 -3.37
CA LEU A 82 0.50 -0.72 -4.56
C LEU A 82 1.55 -0.97 -5.65
N GLN A 83 2.52 -0.06 -5.82
CA GLN A 83 3.67 -0.27 -6.70
C GLN A 83 4.55 -1.44 -6.21
N LEU A 84 4.76 -1.57 -4.90
CA LEU A 84 5.50 -2.69 -4.31
C LEU A 84 4.78 -4.03 -4.46
N ALA A 85 3.45 -4.03 -4.40
CA ALA A 85 2.64 -5.22 -4.66
C ALA A 85 2.73 -5.64 -6.13
N ALA A 86 2.60 -4.69 -7.06
CA ALA A 86 2.78 -4.94 -8.49
C ALA A 86 4.19 -5.44 -8.86
N PHE A 87 5.18 -5.25 -7.98
CA PHE A 87 6.54 -5.73 -8.18
C PHE A 87 6.60 -7.25 -8.40
N ASP A 88 5.76 -8.08 -7.78
CA ASP A 88 5.80 -9.55 -8.02
C ASP A 88 5.21 -9.94 -9.39
N GLU A 89 4.27 -9.13 -9.93
CA GLU A 89 3.70 -9.36 -11.27
C GLU A 89 4.70 -9.01 -12.40
N GLU A 90 5.60 -8.05 -12.16
CA GLU A 90 6.62 -7.61 -13.13
C GLU A 90 8.00 -8.24 -12.88
N SER A 91 8.31 -8.65 -11.66
CA SER A 91 9.62 -9.13 -11.26
C SER A 91 9.75 -10.63 -11.50
N GLN A 92 10.57 -10.99 -12.48
CA GLN A 92 10.99 -12.36 -12.77
C GLN A 92 11.86 -12.99 -11.67
N LEU A 93 11.95 -12.40 -10.47
CA LEU A 93 12.81 -12.86 -9.38
C LEU A 93 12.35 -14.18 -8.74
N ASN A 94 11.13 -14.64 -9.03
CA ASN A 94 10.57 -15.92 -8.57
C ASN A 94 10.40 -16.97 -9.69
N ARG A 95 11.07 -16.84 -10.84
CA ARG A 95 11.12 -17.89 -11.89
C ARG A 95 12.40 -18.71 -11.88
#